data_AF-A0A1K0IJ09-F1
#
_entry.id   AF-A0A1K0IJ09-F1
#
_cell.length_a   1.000
_cell.length_b   1.000
_cell.length_c   1.000
_cell.angle_alpha   90.00
_cell.angle_beta   90.00
_cell.angle_gamma   90.00
#
_symmetry.space_group_name_H-M   'P 1'
#
loop_
_entity.id
_entity.type
_entity.pdbx_description
1 polymer ?
#
loop_
_entity_poly.entity_id
_entity_poly.type
_entity_poly.pdbx_seq_one_letter_code
_entity_poly.pdbx_strand_id
1 'polypeptide(L)'
;MLRVTVELIPDGQDECRRTLGKIEIENIAGESLATGAYRIVMDEFDARASGQRATFRTIASLDNVERDLVRPVQLVGMALSVLAPVKRTMHSSQDEAQGLVLSREPI
;
A
#
# COMPACT_ATOMS: atom_id res chain seq x y z
N MET A 1 -0.09 3.12 14.10
CA MET A 1 0.50 2.28 13.04
C MET A 1 -0.51 1.22 12.64
N LEU A 2 -0.74 1.03 11.34
CA LEU A 2 -1.63 0.01 10.77
C LEU A 2 -0.80 -0.99 9.97
N ARG A 3 -1.11 -2.29 10.10
CA ARG A 3 -0.44 -3.38 9.39
C ARG A 3 -1.45 -4.18 8.60
N VAL A 4 -1.14 -4.46 7.34
CA VAL A 4 -1.97 -5.21 6.41
C VAL A 4 -1.13 -6.34 5.82
N THR A 5 -1.71 -7.53 5.75
CA THR A 5 -1.11 -8.67 5.05
C THR A 5 -1.99 -8.99 3.85
N VAL A 6 -1.38 -9.12 2.67
CA VAL A 6 -2.06 -9.52 1.45
C VAL A 6 -1.80 -11.00 1.25
N GLU A 7 -2.87 -11.79 1.22
CA GLU A 7 -2.81 -13.25 1.11
C GLU A 7 -3.70 -13.72 -0.03
N LEU A 8 -3.21 -14.71 -0.78
CA LEU A 8 -3.99 -15.49 -1.73
C LEU A 8 -4.34 -16.81 -1.08
N ILE A 9 -5.64 -17.10 -0.98
CA ILE A 9 -6.17 -18.37 -0.50
C ILE A 9 -6.88 -19.03 -1.69
N PRO A 10 -6.21 -19.94 -2.42
CA PRO A 10 -6.79 -20.60 -3.58
C PRO A 10 -8.01 -21.42 -3.18
N ASP A 11 -9.16 -21.19 -3.84
CA ASP A 11 -10.40 -21.93 -3.63
C ASP A 11 -10.88 -22.04 -2.17
N GLY A 12 -10.48 -21.09 -1.31
CA GLY A 12 -10.78 -21.12 0.12
C GLY A 12 -9.99 -22.17 0.92
N GLN A 13 -9.02 -22.85 0.30
CA GLN A 13 -8.15 -23.83 0.94
C GLN A 13 -7.03 -23.11 1.70
N ASP A 14 -7.21 -22.91 3.01
CA ASP A 14 -6.25 -22.18 3.86
C ASP A 14 -4.87 -22.87 3.92
N GLU A 15 -4.81 -24.19 3.76
CA GLU A 15 -3.55 -24.93 3.63
C GLU A 15 -2.69 -24.53 2.41
N CYS A 16 -3.33 -24.00 1.37
CA CYS A 16 -2.69 -23.51 0.16
C CYS A 16 -2.39 -22.01 0.22
N ARG A 17 -2.60 -21.35 1.37
CA ARG A 17 -2.42 -19.91 1.54
C ARG A 17 -1.01 -19.45 1.20
N ARG A 18 -0.93 -18.34 0.46
CA ARG A 18 0.33 -17.67 0.10
C ARG A 18 0.27 -16.21 0.47
N THR A 19 1.22 -15.75 1.27
CA THR A 19 1.40 -14.32 1.51
C THR A 19 2.05 -13.69 0.29
N LEU A 20 1.36 -12.72 -0.32
CA LEU A 20 1.82 -11.97 -1.49
C LEU A 20 2.51 -10.65 -1.12
N GLY A 21 2.24 -10.13 0.07
CA GLY A 21 2.91 -8.94 0.55
C GLY A 21 2.46 -8.50 1.92
N LYS A 22 3.19 -7.53 2.46
CA LYS A 22 2.89 -6.84 3.72
C LYS A 22 2.95 -5.34 3.50
N ILE A 23 2.00 -4.63 4.08
CA ILE A 23 1.91 -3.17 4.02
C ILE A 23 1.91 -2.63 5.45
N GLU A 24 2.83 -1.73 5.74
CA GLU A 24 2.84 -0.94 6.95
C GLU A 24 2.46 0.50 6.61
N ILE A 25 1.50 1.05 7.38
CA ILE A 25 1.06 2.44 7.25
C ILE A 25 1.28 3.12 8.59
N GLU A 26 2.20 4.07 8.61
CA GLU A 26 2.60 4.82 9.79
C GLU A 26 2.20 6.27 9.65
N ASN A 27 1.57 6.84 10.68
CA ASN A 27 1.35 8.27 10.75
C ASN A 27 2.68 8.94 11.11
N ILE A 28 3.17 9.80 10.22
CA ILE A 28 4.39 10.57 10.45
C ILE A 28 4.02 12.00 10.85
N ALA A 29 4.96 12.72 11.46
CA ALA A 29 4.75 14.13 11.79
C ALA A 29 4.41 14.89 10.50
N GLY A 30 3.19 15.43 10.44
CA GLY A 30 2.73 16.31 9.37
C GLY A 30 2.80 17.77 9.80
N GLU A 31 2.68 18.68 8.84
CA GLU A 31 2.71 20.13 9.07
C GLU A 31 1.36 20.69 9.59
N SER A 32 0.30 19.89 9.50
CA SER A 32 -1.07 20.29 9.80
C SER A 32 -1.61 19.60 11.06
N LEU A 33 -2.44 20.32 11.81
CA LEU A 33 -3.20 19.78 12.95
C LEU A 33 -4.46 19.03 12.50
N ALA A 34 -5.02 19.38 11.33
CA ALA A 34 -6.27 18.83 10.81
C ALA A 34 -6.07 17.64 9.86
N THR A 35 -4.91 17.59 9.20
CA THR A 35 -4.56 16.54 8.24
C THR A 35 -3.33 15.77 8.69
N GLY A 36 -3.26 14.49 8.33
CA GLY A 36 -2.14 13.59 8.61
C GLY A 36 -1.30 13.34 7.37
N ALA A 37 -0.01 13.19 7.60
CA ALA A 37 0.92 12.59 6.66
C ALA A 37 1.16 11.14 7.07
N TYR A 38 1.25 10.25 6.09
CA TYR A 38 1.43 8.82 6.32
C TYR A 38 2.56 8.28 5.45
N ARG A 39 3.48 7.55 6.06
CA ARG A 39 4.45 6.73 5.36
C ARG A 39 3.88 5.35 5.13
N ILE A 40 4.02 4.86 3.92
CA ILE A 40 3.59 3.53 3.51
C ILE A 40 4.82 2.74 3.07
N VAL A 41 4.97 1.54 3.61
CA VAL A 41 6.00 0.59 3.19
C VAL A 41 5.33 -0.70 2.77
N MET A 42 5.55 -1.13 1.53
CA MET A 42 5.06 -2.39 1.01
C MET A 42 6.25 -3.30 0.68
N ASP A 43 6.25 -4.49 1.26
CA ASP A 43 7.11 -5.59 0.83
C ASP A 43 6.24 -6.55 0.00
N GLU A 44 6.54 -6.68 -1.30
CA GLU A 44 5.89 -7.57 -2.26
C GLU A 44 6.70 -8.86 -2.39
N PHE A 45 6.06 -10.03 -2.23
CA PHE A 45 6.72 -11.33 -2.31
C PHE A 45 6.35 -12.05 -3.62
N ASP A 46 7.35 -12.49 -4.37
CA ASP A 46 7.12 -13.32 -5.55
C ASP A 46 6.56 -14.70 -5.15
N ALA A 47 5.30 -14.93 -5.53
CA ALA A 47 4.57 -16.17 -5.26
C ALA A 47 4.85 -17.31 -6.25
N ARG A 48 5.67 -17.07 -7.29
CA ARG A 48 5.99 -18.05 -8.36
C ARG A 48 7.34 -18.73 -8.16
N ALA A 49 8.26 -18.16 -7.38
CA ALA A 49 9.64 -18.62 -7.34
C ALA A 49 9.92 -19.60 -6.17
N SER A 50 10.09 -20.88 -6.49
CA SER A 50 10.76 -21.84 -5.60
C SER A 50 12.28 -21.61 -5.65
N GLY A 51 12.79 -20.65 -4.87
CA GLY A 51 14.24 -20.57 -4.59
C GLY A 51 14.89 -19.19 -4.74
N GLN A 52 14.27 -18.22 -5.40
CA GLN A 52 14.68 -16.81 -5.37
C GLN A 52 13.45 -15.96 -5.09
N ARG A 53 13.19 -15.66 -3.82
CA ARG A 53 12.15 -14.71 -3.41
C ARG A 53 12.57 -13.32 -3.88
N ALA A 54 12.25 -12.95 -5.12
CA ALA A 54 12.32 -11.56 -5.50
C ALA A 54 11.31 -10.82 -4.61
N THR A 55 11.83 -10.11 -3.62
CA THR A 55 11.03 -9.29 -2.74
C THR A 55 11.25 -7.85 -3.17
N PHE A 56 10.18 -7.11 -3.45
CA PHE A 56 10.29 -5.70 -3.78
C PHE A 56 9.81 -4.87 -2.60
N ARG A 57 10.62 -3.92 -2.16
CA ARG A 57 10.21 -2.92 -1.19
C ARG A 57 9.81 -1.64 -1.92
N THR A 58 8.59 -1.19 -1.71
CA THR A 58 8.09 0.09 -2.19
C THR A 58 7.79 1.00 -1.01
N ILE A 59 8.34 2.21 -1.03
CA ILE A 59 8.08 3.24 -0.02
C ILE A 59 7.28 4.35 -0.69
N ALA A 60 6.17 4.74 -0.08
CA ALA A 60 5.30 5.82 -0.55
C ALA A 60 4.90 6.75 0.59
N SER A 61 4.44 7.95 0.24
CA SER A 61 3.77 8.86 1.16
C SER A 61 2.32 9.10 0.74
N LEU A 62 1.46 9.34 1.73
CA LEU A 62 0.17 10.01 1.56
C LEU A 62 0.20 11.28 2.39
N ASP A 63 -0.19 12.39 1.78
CA ASP A 63 -0.19 13.70 2.42
C ASP A 63 -1.61 14.27 2.47
N ASN A 64 -1.86 15.20 3.39
CA ASN A 64 -3.13 15.89 3.53
C ASN A 64 -4.37 14.99 3.77
N VAL A 65 -4.20 13.85 4.46
CA VAL A 65 -5.31 12.93 4.76
C VAL A 65 -6.11 13.43 5.98
N GLU A 66 -7.42 13.61 5.84
CA GLU A 66 -8.30 14.07 6.93
C GLU A 66 -8.40 13.02 8.07
N ARG A 67 -7.78 13.31 9.22
CA ARG A 67 -7.61 12.33 10.31
C ARG A 67 -8.92 11.87 10.93
N ASP A 68 -9.91 12.75 11.02
CA ASP A 68 -11.17 12.50 11.73
C ASP A 68 -12.24 11.84 10.85
N LEU A 69 -12.04 11.83 9.53
CA LEU A 69 -13.03 11.38 8.56
C LEU A 69 -12.65 10.05 7.90
N VAL A 70 -11.36 9.72 7.90
CA VAL A 70 -10.85 8.53 7.22
C VAL A 70 -10.87 7.31 8.14
N ARG A 71 -11.73 6.34 7.79
CA ARG A 71 -11.74 5.03 8.47
C ARG A 71 -10.49 4.22 8.10
N PRO A 72 -10.01 3.30 8.97
CA PRO A 72 -8.80 2.52 8.71
C PRO A 72 -8.80 1.80 7.36
N VAL A 73 -9.93 1.22 6.94
CA VAL A 73 -10.05 0.53 5.64
C VAL A 73 -9.94 1.49 4.46
N GLN A 74 -10.42 2.74 4.60
CA GLN A 74 -10.27 3.77 3.56
C GLN A 74 -8.80 4.19 3.43
N LEU A 75 -8.07 4.27 4.54
CA LEU A 75 -6.62 4.52 4.54
C LEU A 75 -5.85 3.41 3.81
N VAL A 76 -6.24 2.15 4.01
CA VAL A 76 -5.66 1.02 3.25
C VAL A 76 -5.96 1.16 1.75
N GLY A 77 -7.20 1.51 1.38
CA GLY A 77 -7.57 1.72 -0.02
C GLY A 77 -6.76 2.84 -0.70
N MET A 78 -6.58 3.97 0.00
CA MET A 78 -5.71 5.05 -0.47
C MET A 78 -4.26 4.59 -0.62
N ALA A 79 -3.72 3.87 0.37
CA ALA A 79 -2.35 3.35 0.30
C ALA A 79 -2.15 2.42 -0.92
N LEU A 80 -3.09 1.51 -1.16
CA LEU A 80 -3.07 0.62 -2.33
C LEU A 80 -3.16 1.38 -3.66
N SER A 81 -3.93 2.48 -3.71
CA SER A 81 -4.04 3.30 -4.92
C SER A 81 -2.71 3.94 -5.34
N VAL A 82 -1.83 4.23 -4.37
CA VAL A 82 -0.48 4.76 -4.61
C VAL A 82 0.53 3.66 -4.91
N LEU A 83 0.49 2.57 -4.14
CA LEU A 83 1.47 1.47 -4.23
C LEU A 83 1.34 0.65 -5.52
N ALA A 84 0.10 0.35 -5.92
CA ALA A 84 -0.21 -0.51 -7.05
C ALA A 84 -1.33 0.15 -7.88
N PRO A 85 -1.04 1.29 -8.54
CA PRO A 85 -2.06 2.00 -9.29
C PRO A 85 -2.56 1.09 -10.41
N VAL A 86 -3.81 0.65 -10.29
CA VAL A 86 -4.50 0.00 -11.39
C VAL A 86 -4.62 1.07 -12.46
N LYS A 87 -3.81 0.97 -13.53
CA LYS A 87 -3.96 1.82 -14.71
C LYS A 87 -5.36 1.55 -15.27
N ARG A 88 -6.35 2.33 -14.85
CA ARG A 88 -7.60 2.49 -15.58
C ARG A 88 -7.23 3.23 -16.86
N THR A 89 -6.96 2.49 -17.93
CA THR A 89 -7.15 3.03 -19.27
C THR A 89 -8.61 3.52 -19.31
N MET A 90 -8.80 4.83 -19.44
CA MET A 90 -10.06 5.59 -19.33
C MET A 90 -10.41 6.09 -17.92
N HIS A 91 -9.75 7.18 -17.48
CA HIS A 91 -10.41 8.48 -17.27
C HIS A 91 -9.34 9.51 -16.89
N SER A 92 -9.22 10.57 -17.68
CA SER A 92 -8.46 11.76 -17.35
C SER A 92 -9.27 12.60 -16.37
N SER A 93 -9.25 12.24 -15.08
CA SER A 93 -9.63 13.18 -14.03
C SER A 93 -8.35 13.78 -13.46
N GLN A 94 -8.24 15.11 -13.56
CA GLN A 94 -7.24 15.92 -12.87
C GLN A 94 -7.50 15.90 -11.36
N ASP A 95 -7.40 14.73 -10.72
CA ASP A 95 -7.20 14.68 -9.27
C ASP A 95 -5.70 14.67 -9.03
N GLU A 96 -5.20 15.68 -8.33
CA GLU A 96 -3.83 15.68 -7.83
C GLU A 96 -3.61 14.38 -7.04
N ALA A 97 -2.53 13.66 -7.35
CA ALA A 97 -2.23 12.42 -6.67
C ALA A 97 -2.01 12.70 -5.18
N GLN A 98 -2.88 12.18 -4.31
CA GLN A 98 -2.82 12.35 -2.85
C GLN A 98 -1.59 11.67 -2.21
N GLY A 99 -0.71 11.07 -3.02
CA GLY A 99 0.50 10.42 -2.56
C GLY A 99 1.48 10.13 -3.70
N LEU A 100 2.73 9.86 -3.33
CA LEU A 100 3.84 9.64 -4.25
C LEU A 100 4.62 8.38 -3.85
N VAL A 101 5.03 7.59 -4.84
CA VAL A 101 6.05 6.55 -4.62
C VAL A 101 7.41 7.23 -4.54
N LEU A 102 8.10 7.03 -3.42
CA LEU A 102 9.41 7.61 -3.13
C LEU A 102 10.54 6.72 -3.66
N SER A 103 10.43 5.41 -3.44
CA SER A 103 11.39 4.43 -3.97
C SER A 103 10.76 3.06 -4.17
N ARG A 104 11.35 2.28 -5.08
CA ARG A 104 11.07 0.86 -5.30
C ARG A 104 12.38 0.13 -5.53
N GLU A 105 12.71 -0.79 -4.63
CA GLU A 105 14.02 -1.45 -4.61
C GLU A 105 13.85 -2.97 -4.41
N PRO A 106 14.70 -3.80 -5.04
CA PRO A 106 14.77 -5.22 -4.73
C PRO A 106 15.42 -5.41 -3.35
N ILE A 107 14.91 -6.36 -2.56
CA ILE A 107 15.44 -6.77 -1.25
C ILE A 107 15.70 -8.28 -1.17
#